data_AF-A0A482RIZ3-F1
#
_entry.id   AF-A0A482RIZ3-F1
#
_cell.length_a   1.000
_cell.length_b   1.000
_cell.length_c   1.000
_cell.angle_alpha   90.00
_cell.angle_beta   90.00
_cell.angle_gamma   90.00
#
_symmetry.space_group_name_H-M   'P 1'
#
loop_
_entity.id
_entity.type
_entity.pdbx_description
1 polymer ?
#
loop_
_entity_poly.entity_id
_entity_poly.type
_entity_poly.pdbx_seq_one_letter_code
_entity_poly.pdbx_strand_id
1 'polypeptide(L)'
;MHISSTLLRHAGTEDGLLARCSTSYTEQYLEVIQAHAGPVNRCRISPFLPTMLLTCSADWTVKLWAITPGSSAGGTSNPPSVTFSVDDVKDAVTDIAWSPVVSTIFSAVTRDGHVQVRTADVPLPSSGKERASRLPACLSACLPTIPVVCARKP
;
A
#
# COMPACT_ATOMS: atom_id res chain seq x y z
N MET A 1 -12.49 -14.87 24.32
CA MET A 1 -12.14 -15.23 22.93
C MET A 1 -11.39 -14.07 22.32
N HIS A 2 -10.05 -14.17 22.25
CA HIS A 2 -9.22 -13.15 21.64
C HIS A 2 -9.19 -13.45 20.14
N ILE A 3 -9.92 -12.68 19.34
CA ILE A 3 -9.93 -12.82 17.88
C ILE A 3 -8.54 -12.41 17.41
N SER A 4 -7.64 -13.38 17.26
CA SER A 4 -6.31 -13.15 16.71
C SER A 4 -6.50 -12.47 15.36
N SER A 5 -5.99 -11.25 15.24
CA SER A 5 -6.18 -10.31 14.13
C SER A 5 -5.55 -10.74 12.79
N THR A 6 -5.32 -12.04 12.60
CA THR A 6 -4.47 -12.62 11.55
C THR A 6 -5.21 -12.89 10.24
N LEU A 7 -6.53 -12.67 10.18
CA LEU A 7 -7.38 -13.10 9.08
C LEU A 7 -8.02 -11.92 8.32
N LEU A 8 -7.31 -10.82 8.16
CA LEU A 8 -7.77 -9.67 7.36
C LEU A 8 -7.07 -9.64 6.00
N ARG A 9 -7.85 -9.54 4.92
CA ARG A 9 -7.36 -9.40 3.54
C ARG A 9 -7.95 -8.16 2.87
N HIS A 10 -7.23 -7.63 1.90
CA HIS A 10 -7.70 -6.53 1.05
C HIS A 10 -7.81 -7.04 -0.40
N ALA A 11 -8.87 -6.63 -1.08
CA ALA A 11 -9.12 -6.97 -2.48
C ALA A 11 -9.48 -5.70 -3.25
N GLY A 12 -8.85 -5.50 -4.40
CA GLY A 12 -9.17 -4.42 -5.33
C GLY A 12 -10.22 -4.87 -6.35
N THR A 13 -11.09 -3.96 -6.77
CA THR A 13 -12.07 -4.20 -7.84
C THR A 13 -11.72 -3.42 -9.11
N GLU A 14 -12.38 -3.78 -10.22
CA GLU A 14 -12.26 -3.06 -11.50
C GLU A 14 -12.84 -1.64 -11.44
N ASP A 15 -13.78 -1.39 -10.53
CA ASP A 15 -14.39 -0.07 -10.32
C ASP A 15 -13.54 0.89 -9.47
N GLY A 16 -12.33 0.48 -9.05
CA GLY A 16 -11.47 1.31 -8.21
C GLY A 16 -11.74 1.20 -6.71
N LEU A 17 -12.61 0.28 -6.30
CA LEU A 17 -12.91 0.03 -4.89
C LEU A 17 -11.85 -0.87 -4.27
N LEU A 18 -11.58 -0.64 -2.99
CA LEU A 18 -10.79 -1.54 -2.17
C LEU A 18 -11.69 -2.07 -1.04
N ALA A 19 -11.90 -3.38 -1.06
CA ALA A 19 -12.68 -4.10 -0.06
C ALA A 19 -11.77 -4.75 0.99
N ARG A 20 -12.12 -4.60 2.26
CA ARG A 20 -11.49 -5.28 3.39
C ARG A 20 -12.39 -6.42 3.85
N CYS A 21 -11.85 -7.64 3.86
CA CYS A 21 -12.59 -8.85 4.15
C CYS A 21 -11.92 -9.64 5.28
N SER A 22 -12.73 -10.30 6.11
CA SER A 22 -12.23 -11.31 7.05
C SER A 22 -12.20 -12.67 6.37
N THR A 23 -11.17 -13.47 6.61
CA THR A 23 -11.16 -14.86 6.13
C THR A 23 -11.97 -15.81 7.02
N SER A 24 -12.32 -15.39 8.24
CA SER A 24 -13.21 -16.14 9.13
C SER A 24 -14.68 -15.88 8.85
N TYR A 25 -15.00 -14.73 8.24
CA TYR A 25 -16.35 -14.32 7.87
C TYR A 25 -16.34 -13.96 6.38
N THR A 26 -16.42 -14.99 5.54
CA THR A 26 -16.32 -14.90 4.08
C THR A 26 -17.49 -14.16 3.43
N GLU A 27 -18.62 -14.03 4.11
CA GLU A 27 -19.87 -13.49 3.52
C GLU A 27 -20.09 -11.99 3.78
N GLN A 28 -19.17 -11.30 4.47
CA GLN A 28 -19.36 -9.88 4.79
C GLN A 28 -18.11 -9.05 4.51
N TYR A 29 -18.27 -8.03 3.65
CA TYR A 29 -17.30 -6.94 3.52
C TYR A 29 -17.29 -6.16 4.83
N LEU A 30 -16.13 -6.09 5.49
CA LEU A 30 -15.96 -5.31 6.70
C LEU A 30 -15.93 -3.81 6.39
N GLU A 31 -15.40 -3.46 5.23
CA GLU A 31 -15.20 -2.09 4.78
C GLU A 31 -14.99 -2.06 3.27
N VAL A 32 -15.53 -1.06 2.60
CA VAL A 32 -15.28 -0.79 1.18
C VAL A 32 -14.95 0.69 1.06
N ILE A 33 -13.79 1.00 0.49
CA ILE A 33 -13.32 2.36 0.29
C ILE A 33 -13.16 2.65 -1.20
N GLN A 34 -13.47 3.88 -1.61
CA GLN A 34 -13.18 4.32 -2.98
C GLN A 34 -11.72 4.72 -3.06
N ALA A 35 -10.88 3.77 -3.49
CA ALA A 35 -9.44 3.94 -3.48
C ALA A 35 -8.96 4.71 -4.72
N HIS A 36 -9.45 4.34 -5.90
CA HIS A 36 -8.95 4.82 -7.18
C HIS A 36 -10.08 5.20 -8.13
N ALA A 37 -9.76 5.95 -9.18
CA ALA A 37 -10.72 6.32 -10.24
C ALA A 37 -10.84 5.25 -11.33
N GLY A 38 -10.09 4.15 -11.22
CA GLY A 38 -10.10 3.02 -12.13
C GLY A 38 -9.56 1.76 -11.47
N PRO A 39 -9.46 0.65 -12.22
CA PRO A 39 -9.15 -0.68 -11.69
C PRO A 39 -7.97 -0.71 -10.73
N VAL A 40 -8.18 -1.25 -9.53
CA VAL A 40 -7.10 -1.47 -8.56
C VAL A 40 -6.33 -2.73 -8.98
N ASN A 41 -5.15 -2.55 -9.55
CA ASN A 41 -4.36 -3.65 -10.11
C ASN A 41 -3.69 -4.49 -9.02
N ARG A 42 -3.20 -3.84 -7.95
CA ARG A 42 -2.52 -4.48 -6.81
C ARG A 42 -2.72 -3.67 -5.53
N CYS A 43 -2.67 -4.40 -4.41
CA CYS A 43 -2.55 -3.82 -3.08
C CYS A 43 -1.55 -4.63 -2.23
N ARG A 44 -0.76 -3.96 -1.39
CA ARG A 44 0.24 -4.61 -0.51
C ARG A 44 0.38 -3.90 0.82
N ILE A 45 0.25 -4.65 1.90
CA ILE A 45 0.54 -4.16 3.26
C ILE A 45 2.06 -4.07 3.45
N SER A 46 2.53 -3.06 4.18
CA SER A 46 3.96 -2.93 4.50
C SER A 46 4.43 -4.11 5.35
N PRO A 47 5.57 -4.74 5.02
CA PRO A 47 6.14 -5.81 5.84
C PRO A 47 6.65 -5.32 7.20
N PHE A 48 6.83 -4.00 7.37
CA PHE A 48 7.30 -3.40 8.61
C PHE A 48 6.17 -2.83 9.46
N LEU A 49 5.10 -2.33 8.83
CA LEU A 49 3.99 -1.65 9.48
C LEU A 49 2.65 -2.17 8.96
N PRO A 50 1.93 -3.02 9.72
CA PRO A 50 0.65 -3.60 9.27
C PRO A 50 -0.47 -2.55 9.11
N THR A 51 -0.23 -1.32 9.57
CA THR A 51 -1.13 -0.16 9.41
C THR A 51 -0.91 0.60 8.11
N MET A 52 0.06 0.21 7.29
CA MET A 52 0.37 0.89 6.02
C MET A 52 0.02 -0.01 4.85
N LEU A 53 -0.78 0.50 3.92
CA LEU A 53 -1.22 -0.22 2.72
C LEU A 53 -0.89 0.59 1.47
N LEU A 54 -0.23 -0.03 0.50
CA LEU A 54 -0.10 0.52 -0.84
C LEU A 54 -1.19 -0.05 -1.75
N THR A 55 -1.72 0.80 -2.62
CA THR A 55 -2.60 0.42 -3.73
C THR A 55 -2.09 1.06 -5.01
N CYS A 56 -2.23 0.38 -6.14
CA CYS A 56 -1.95 0.96 -7.45
C CYS A 56 -3.07 0.66 -8.44
N SER A 57 -3.23 1.54 -9.42
CA SER A 57 -4.36 1.48 -10.34
C SER A 57 -3.98 1.80 -11.77
N ALA A 58 -4.89 1.44 -12.67
CA ALA A 58 -4.91 1.90 -14.05
C ALA A 58 -5.18 3.42 -14.17
N ASP A 59 -5.55 4.11 -13.08
CA ASP A 59 -5.68 5.57 -13.02
C ASP A 59 -4.33 6.34 -12.96
N TRP A 60 -3.21 5.62 -13.15
CA TRP A 60 -1.84 6.13 -13.17
C TRP A 60 -1.32 6.60 -11.80
N THR A 61 -2.03 6.25 -10.74
CA THR A 61 -1.64 6.61 -9.38
C THR A 61 -1.29 5.40 -8.52
N VAL A 62 -0.41 5.66 -7.56
CA VAL A 62 -0.18 4.81 -6.40
C VAL A 62 -0.66 5.57 -5.19
N LYS A 63 -1.41 4.92 -4.29
CA LYS A 63 -1.86 5.53 -3.04
C LYS A 63 -1.31 4.77 -1.85
N LEU A 64 -0.85 5.51 -0.86
CA LEU A 64 -0.44 4.99 0.45
C LEU A 64 -1.52 5.34 1.46
N TRP A 65 -2.04 4.33 2.15
CA TRP A 65 -3.11 4.45 3.11
C TRP A 65 -2.60 4.13 4.51
N ALA A 66 -2.99 4.96 5.48
CA ALA A 66 -2.85 4.62 6.89
C ALA A 66 -4.16 3.97 7.36
N ILE A 67 -4.15 2.64 7.47
CA ILE A 67 -5.27 1.82 7.91
C ILE A 67 -5.14 1.52 9.41
N THR A 68 -6.12 1.91 10.20
CA THR A 68 -6.15 1.64 11.64
C THR A 68 -7.04 0.44 11.91
N PRO A 69 -6.56 -0.60 12.64
CA PRO A 69 -7.42 -1.69 13.07
C PRO A 69 -8.54 -1.13 13.97
N GLY A 70 -9.78 -1.19 13.49
CA GLY A 70 -10.96 -0.70 14.22
C GLY A 70 -11.61 0.56 13.64
N SER A 71 -11.13 1.13 12.53
CA SER A 71 -11.82 2.23 11.82
C SER A 71 -13.11 1.80 11.11
N SER A 72 -13.50 0.52 11.21
CA SER A 72 -14.75 0.02 10.65
C SER A 72 -15.98 0.62 11.32
N ALA A 73 -16.89 1.09 10.47
CA ALA A 73 -18.34 1.08 10.66
C ALA A 73 -19.04 2.27 11.36
N GLY A 74 -18.56 3.51 11.17
CA GLY A 74 -19.35 4.68 11.58
C GLY A 74 -19.09 5.99 10.85
N GLY A 75 -17.93 6.15 10.22
CA GLY A 75 -17.58 7.35 9.46
C GLY A 75 -17.67 7.10 7.95
N THR A 76 -18.35 7.98 7.22
CA THR A 76 -18.50 7.95 5.75
C THR A 76 -17.22 8.33 4.98
N SER A 77 -16.11 8.60 5.69
CA SER A 77 -14.87 9.08 5.10
C SER A 77 -13.86 7.95 4.88
N ASN A 78 -13.28 7.91 3.67
CA ASN A 78 -12.11 7.07 3.37
C ASN A 78 -10.98 7.32 4.39
N PRO A 79 -10.14 6.31 4.69
CA PRO A 79 -8.95 6.50 5.51
C PRO A 79 -7.99 7.51 4.88
N PRO A 80 -7.16 8.19 5.69
CA PRO A 80 -6.20 9.15 5.17
C PRO A 80 -5.22 8.48 4.21
N SER A 81 -4.98 9.12 3.07
CA SER A 81 -4.02 8.64 2.08
C SER A 81 -3.20 9.73 1.42
N VAL A 82 -2.01 9.34 0.98
CA VAL A 82 -1.12 10.12 0.13
C VAL A 82 -1.16 9.53 -1.27
N THR A 83 -1.35 10.38 -2.28
CA THR A 83 -1.39 9.96 -3.69
C THR A 83 -0.09 10.34 -4.38
N PHE A 84 0.50 9.37 -5.08
CA PHE A 84 1.70 9.54 -5.89
C PHE A 84 1.31 9.32 -7.36
N SER A 85 1.31 10.38 -8.15
CA SER A 85 1.11 10.31 -9.60
C SER A 85 2.39 9.84 -10.29
N VAL A 86 2.29 9.02 -11.33
CA VAL A 86 3.43 8.69 -12.21
C VAL A 86 3.51 9.78 -13.29
N ASP A 87 4.11 10.93 -12.95
CA ASP A 87 3.98 12.16 -13.73
C ASP A 87 4.63 12.09 -15.13
N ASP A 88 5.69 11.30 -15.28
CA ASP A 88 6.44 11.20 -16.53
C ASP A 88 5.74 10.32 -17.59
N VAL A 89 4.87 9.41 -17.15
CA VAL A 89 4.25 8.39 -18.01
C VAL A 89 2.79 8.17 -17.57
N LYS A 90 1.85 8.67 -18.37
CA LYS A 90 0.40 8.49 -18.19
C LYS A 90 -0.04 7.08 -18.59
N ASP A 91 0.49 6.09 -17.88
CA ASP A 91 0.20 4.68 -18.16
C ASP A 91 -0.11 3.91 -16.87
N ALA A 92 -0.87 2.81 -17.03
CA ALA A 92 -1.41 2.03 -15.93
C ALA A 92 -0.29 1.46 -15.04
N VAL A 93 -0.42 1.64 -13.72
CA VAL A 93 0.52 1.05 -12.76
C VAL A 93 0.11 -0.40 -12.52
N THR A 94 0.93 -1.33 -13.01
CA THR A 94 0.62 -2.76 -13.05
C THR A 94 1.02 -3.52 -11.79
N ASP A 95 2.13 -3.13 -11.17
CA ASP A 95 2.60 -3.76 -9.93
C ASP A 95 3.28 -2.72 -9.02
N ILE A 96 3.28 -3.05 -7.74
CA ILE A 96 3.91 -2.29 -6.66
C ILE A 96 4.59 -3.26 -5.71
N ALA A 97 5.72 -2.86 -5.13
CA ALA A 97 6.41 -3.65 -4.13
C ALA A 97 7.02 -2.74 -3.06
N TRP A 98 6.82 -3.10 -1.79
CA TRP A 98 7.58 -2.52 -0.70
C TRP A 98 9.04 -2.96 -0.77
N SER A 99 9.96 -2.07 -0.42
CA SER A 99 11.35 -2.45 -0.21
C SER A 99 11.41 -3.45 0.96
N PRO A 100 12.15 -4.56 0.82
CA PRO A 100 12.31 -5.52 1.91
C PRO A 100 13.32 -5.06 2.96
N VAL A 101 14.05 -3.96 2.70
CA VAL A 101 15.12 -3.46 3.58
C VAL A 101 14.75 -2.13 4.22
N VAL A 102 14.02 -1.27 3.50
CA VAL A 102 13.71 0.10 3.95
C VAL A 102 12.20 0.28 4.02
N SER A 103 11.67 0.53 5.21
CA SER A 103 10.23 0.61 5.48
C SER A 103 9.50 1.74 4.75
N THR A 104 10.23 2.77 4.35
CA THR A 104 9.70 3.96 3.67
C THR A 104 9.90 3.91 2.17
N ILE A 105 10.50 2.87 1.59
CA ILE A 105 10.74 2.81 0.15
C ILE A 105 9.82 1.79 -0.49
N PHE A 106 9.28 2.14 -1.65
CA PHE A 106 8.56 1.22 -2.51
C PHE A 106 8.92 1.46 -3.97
N SER A 107 8.66 0.46 -4.81
CA SER A 107 8.76 0.53 -6.26
C SER A 107 7.39 0.40 -6.89
N ALA A 108 7.17 1.10 -8.00
CA ALA A 108 5.99 0.98 -8.85
C ALA A 108 6.42 0.72 -10.30
N VAL A 109 5.65 -0.10 -11.02
CA VAL A 109 5.93 -0.48 -12.41
C VAL A 109 4.74 -0.15 -13.30
N THR A 110 4.96 0.59 -14.37
CA THR A 110 3.94 0.87 -15.39
C THR A 110 3.86 -0.25 -16.43
N ARG A 111 2.77 -0.29 -17.19
CA ARG A 111 2.56 -1.30 -18.24
C ARG A 111 3.61 -1.19 -19.35
N ASP A 112 4.02 0.03 -19.69
CA ASP A 112 5.09 0.36 -20.65
C ASP A 112 6.49 -0.05 -20.16
N GLY A 113 6.62 -0.51 -18.92
CA GLY A 113 7.86 -1.07 -18.38
C GLY A 113 8.72 -0.05 -17.63
N HIS A 114 8.23 1.17 -17.40
CA HIS A 114 8.92 2.12 -16.53
C HIS A 114 8.81 1.69 -15.07
N VAL A 115 9.95 1.70 -14.38
CA VAL A 115 10.04 1.41 -12.94
C VAL A 115 10.44 2.68 -12.21
N GLN A 116 9.69 3.04 -11.18
CA GLN A 116 10.02 4.17 -10.31
C GLN A 116 10.16 3.71 -8.86
N VAL A 117 11.23 4.18 -8.21
CA VAL A 117 11.47 3.97 -6.77
C VAL A 117 11.13 5.26 -6.04
N ARG A 118 10.29 5.16 -5.02
CA ARG A 118 9.75 6.32 -4.30
C ARG A 118 9.81 6.12 -2.80
N THR A 119 9.92 7.23 -2.10
CA THR A 119 9.79 7.27 -0.64
C THR A 119 8.31 7.49 -0.29
N ALA A 120 7.73 6.56 0.45
CA ALA A 120 6.52 6.69 1.22
C ALA A 120 6.76 7.64 2.40
N ASP A 121 7.01 8.91 2.11
CA ASP A 121 7.02 9.93 3.16
C ASP A 121 5.59 10.06 3.68
N VAL A 122 5.39 9.62 4.92
CA VAL A 122 4.14 9.87 5.63
C VAL A 122 4.29 11.28 6.20
N PRO A 123 3.44 12.24 5.83
CA PRO A 123 3.51 13.57 6.41
C PRO A 123 3.23 13.42 7.91
N LEU A 124 4.29 13.43 8.71
CA LEU A 124 4.17 13.55 10.15
C LEU A 124 3.55 14.92 10.44
N PRO A 125 2.58 15.02 11.38
CA PRO A 125 2.06 16.33 11.78
C PRO A 125 3.25 17.19 12.22
N SER A 126 3.46 18.30 11.52
CA SER A 126 4.60 19.19 11.70
C SER A 126 4.52 19.90 13.05
N SER A 127 5.00 19.26 14.12
CA SER A 127 5.49 20.02 15.26
C SER A 127 6.72 20.77 14.77
N GLY A 128 6.59 22.10 14.65
CA GLY A 128 7.57 22.97 14.02
C GLY A 128 9.00 22.80 14.56
N LYS A 129 9.94 22.95 13.63
CA LYS A 129 11.40 22.96 13.79
C LYS A 129 12.02 21.61 14.13
N GLU A 130 12.66 20.97 13.15
CA GLU A 130 14.13 20.89 13.13
C GLU A 130 14.65 20.45 11.76
N ARG A 131 15.76 21.06 11.37
CA ARG A 131 16.52 20.82 10.14
C ARG A 131 17.46 19.64 10.39
N ALA A 132 17.40 18.64 9.51
CA ALA A 132 18.41 17.60 9.29
C ALA A 132 18.87 16.79 10.52
N SER A 133 18.39 15.56 10.64
CA SER A 133 19.23 14.49 11.18
C SER A 133 18.82 13.14 10.57
N ARG A 134 19.73 12.59 9.76
CA ARG A 134 19.87 11.14 9.63
C ARG A 134 19.99 10.59 11.04
N LEU A 135 19.13 9.68 11.51
CA LEU A 135 19.41 8.68 12.56
C LEU A 135 18.15 7.78 12.77
N PRO A 136 18.27 6.57 13.38
CA PRO A 136 19.36 5.59 13.35
C PRO A 136 18.85 4.17 13.00
N ALA A 137 19.80 3.23 12.96
CA ALA A 137 19.69 1.80 12.73
C ALA A 137 18.43 1.08 13.22
N CYS A 138 17.72 0.43 12.29
CA CYS A 138 17.21 -0.93 12.48
C CYS A 138 17.90 -1.88 11.47
N LEU A 139 19.24 -1.79 11.41
CA LEU A 139 20.08 -2.90 11.01
C LEU A 139 19.86 -4.01 12.04
N SER A 140 19.13 -5.04 11.66
CA SER A 140 19.20 -6.43 12.14
C SER A 140 17.79 -7.02 12.19
N ALA A 141 17.46 -7.85 11.20
CA ALA A 141 17.24 -9.28 11.41
C ALA A 141 16.54 -9.90 10.21
N CYS A 142 17.20 -10.92 9.65
CA CYS A 142 16.62 -12.07 8.95
C CYS A 142 15.77 -11.77 7.70
N LEU A 143 16.45 -11.71 6.57
CA LEU A 143 15.89 -11.95 5.24
C LEU A 143 15.24 -13.35 5.19
N PRO A 144 13.96 -13.48 4.82
CA PRO A 144 13.55 -14.57 3.96
C PRO A 144 13.72 -14.09 2.51
N THR A 145 14.55 -14.80 1.77
CA THR A 145 14.73 -14.67 0.33
C THR A 145 13.36 -14.75 -0.35
N ILE A 146 12.79 -13.60 -0.74
CA ILE A 146 11.66 -13.62 -1.67
C ILE A 146 12.29 -13.80 -3.06
N PRO A 147 11.91 -14.85 -3.81
CA PRO A 147 12.31 -14.93 -5.21
C PRO A 147 11.72 -13.71 -5.91
N VAL A 148 12.58 -12.87 -6.48
CA VAL A 148 12.19 -11.95 -7.54
C VAL A 148 11.71 -12.83 -8.68
N VAL A 149 10.43 -13.20 -8.68
CA VAL A 149 9.78 -13.81 -9.83
C VAL A 149 9.59 -12.67 -10.83
N CYS A 150 10.67 -12.35 -11.53
CA CYS A 150 10.60 -11.61 -12.78
C CYS A 150 10.04 -12.59 -13.82
N ALA A 151 8.73 -12.81 -13.80
CA ALA A 151 8.04 -13.56 -14.84
C ALA A 151 7.71 -12.63 -16.00
N ARG A 152 8.70 -12.43 -16.88
CA ARG A 152 8.55 -12.31 -18.34
C ARG A 152 9.65 -13.22 -18.89
N LYS A 153 9.48 -14.13 -19.85
CA LYS A 153 8.52 -14.40 -20.94
C LYS A 153 8.86 -15.83 -21.47
N PRO A 154 8.30 -16.42 -22.55
CA PRO A 154 7.69 -15.83 -23.77
C PRO A 154 6.17 -15.72 -23.77
#